data_AF-A0AAD2HYQ9-F1
#
_entry.id   AF-A0AAD2HYQ9-F1
#
_cell.length_a   1.000
_cell.length_b   1.000
_cell.length_c   1.000
_cell.angle_alpha   90.00
_cell.angle_beta   90.00
_cell.angle_gamma   90.00
#
_symmetry.space_group_name_H-M   'P 1'
#
loop_
_entity.id
_entity.type
_entity.pdbx_description
1 polymer ?
#
loop_
_entity_poly.entity_id
_entity_poly.type
_entity_poly.pdbx_seq_one_letter_code
_entity_poly.pdbx_strand_id
1 'polypeptide(L)'
;MSMPPPARILASFTRLFRAALTQLRNLSVLEVLLNEDIFAALATCHLPSLTRCSLIWSPSLPAFLQLNPHLKHLGTLPPVDYDAFPVHMPAVRMPRLETFYGTAALACAVVPGSRRVSELTLVWGPWDIDRPGSVLGALGASGATIEMFASVCARWETQLLRAVGAHMPGVRELRLHHVLEAADDEGGEEDMDELEAFYDSVADALPALRELRQIDISRTGRLADLDMVNRLGLELEAVRKWGRRSSALMQCVLVSETRWVRIRNNVWYPYSVIEAAPAPEEAGDPEVPVAQTKMMRFFWFLARLASDRELREEYGPVMRELNGPGFMDLMDSVLRDIPPSLSRH
;
A
#
# COMPACT_ATOMS: atom_id res chain seq x y z
N MET A 1 -25.58 6.18 14.69
CA MET A 1 -26.47 5.17 14.08
C MET A 1 -27.57 5.90 13.31
N SER A 2 -27.51 5.93 11.97
CA SER A 2 -28.60 6.45 11.14
C SER A 2 -29.74 5.42 11.13
N MET A 3 -31.00 5.86 11.28
CA MET A 3 -32.13 4.96 11.04
C MET A 3 -32.05 4.41 9.61
N PRO A 4 -32.26 3.09 9.40
CA PRO A 4 -32.26 2.53 8.05
C PRO A 4 -33.34 3.24 7.22
N PRO A 5 -33.06 3.55 5.94
CA PRO A 5 -34.02 4.20 5.09
C PRO A 5 -35.30 3.35 4.99
N PRO A 6 -36.49 3.98 4.89
CA PRO A 6 -37.74 3.24 4.73
C PRO A 6 -37.64 2.26 3.55
N ALA A 7 -38.01 0.99 3.75
CA ALA A 7 -37.87 -0.08 2.74
C ALA A 7 -38.45 0.28 1.35
N ARG A 8 -39.50 1.12 1.32
CA ARG A 8 -40.12 1.62 0.08
C ARG A 8 -39.18 2.53 -0.74
N ILE A 9 -38.36 3.34 -0.07
CA ILE A 9 -37.39 4.23 -0.74
C ILE A 9 -36.30 3.37 -1.37
N LEU A 10 -35.77 2.39 -0.62
CA LEU A 10 -34.74 1.49 -1.12
C LEU A 10 -35.23 0.66 -2.31
N ALA A 11 -36.43 0.08 -2.24
CA ALA A 11 -37.02 -0.67 -3.36
C ALA A 11 -37.21 0.21 -4.61
N SER A 12 -37.66 1.46 -4.43
CA SER A 12 -37.83 2.42 -5.53
C SER A 12 -36.49 2.80 -6.15
N PHE A 13 -35.48 3.03 -5.32
CA PHE A 13 -34.11 3.31 -5.74
C PHE A 13 -33.52 2.13 -6.51
N THR A 14 -33.59 0.90 -5.97
CA THR A 14 -33.07 -0.31 -6.63
C THR A 14 -33.72 -0.54 -8.00
N ARG A 15 -35.03 -0.27 -8.13
CA ARG A 15 -35.72 -0.35 -9.42
C ARG A 15 -35.21 0.69 -10.42
N LEU A 16 -35.04 1.94 -9.99
CA LEU A 16 -34.50 3.02 -10.83
C LEU A 16 -33.05 2.74 -11.24
N PHE A 17 -32.22 2.29 -10.29
CA PHE A 17 -30.84 1.92 -10.51
C PHE A 17 -30.72 0.79 -11.54
N ARG A 18 -31.53 -0.27 -11.40
CA ARG A 18 -31.60 -1.36 -12.38
C ARG A 18 -31.98 -0.84 -13.77
N ALA A 19 -33.02 0.00 -13.86
CA ALA A 19 -33.45 0.56 -15.13
C ALA A 19 -32.34 1.42 -15.78
N ALA A 20 -31.66 2.24 -14.99
CA ALA A 20 -30.54 3.05 -15.47
C ALA A 20 -29.41 2.19 -16.01
N LEU A 21 -28.96 1.17 -15.27
CA LEU A 21 -27.88 0.27 -15.69
C LEU A 21 -28.15 -0.41 -17.03
N THR A 22 -29.40 -0.83 -17.28
CA THR A 22 -29.75 -1.46 -18.57
C THR A 22 -29.68 -0.52 -19.77
N GLN A 23 -29.68 0.80 -19.54
CA GLN A 23 -29.60 1.82 -20.59
C GLN A 23 -28.15 2.31 -20.84
N LEU A 24 -27.25 2.13 -19.86
CA LEU A 24 -25.88 2.64 -19.90
C LEU A 24 -24.92 1.72 -20.69
N ARG A 25 -25.14 1.56 -21.99
CA ARG A 25 -24.32 0.67 -22.86
C ARG A 25 -22.85 1.10 -23.00
N ASN A 26 -22.59 2.40 -22.80
CA ASN A 26 -21.25 3.00 -22.92
C ASN A 26 -20.55 3.21 -21.57
N LEU A 27 -21.08 2.62 -20.49
CA LEU A 27 -20.47 2.72 -19.17
C LEU A 27 -19.12 1.99 -19.16
N SER A 28 -18.04 2.72 -18.96
CA SER A 28 -16.67 2.17 -18.89
C SER A 28 -16.17 1.95 -17.46
N VAL A 29 -16.70 2.72 -16.51
CA VAL A 29 -16.36 2.67 -15.09
C VAL A 29 -17.63 2.56 -14.27
N LEU A 30 -17.66 1.60 -13.35
CA LEU A 30 -18.76 1.42 -12.41
C LEU A 30 -18.20 1.32 -10.99
N GLU A 31 -18.58 2.26 -10.15
CA GLU A 31 -18.21 2.27 -8.72
C GLU A 31 -19.49 2.24 -7.89
N VAL A 32 -19.67 1.18 -7.10
CA VAL A 32 -20.84 0.98 -6.25
C VAL A 32 -20.37 0.54 -4.87
N LEU A 33 -20.34 1.52 -3.97
CA LEU A 33 -19.95 1.34 -2.56
C LEU A 33 -21.18 1.38 -1.65
N LEU A 34 -22.34 0.94 -2.16
CA LEU A 34 -23.63 1.03 -1.49
C LEU A 34 -24.20 -0.37 -1.19
N ASN A 35 -25.28 -0.38 -0.40
CA ASN A 35 -26.02 -1.54 0.14
C ASN A 35 -26.06 -2.80 -0.78
N GLU A 36 -25.88 -3.96 -0.16
CA GLU A 36 -25.98 -5.31 -0.73
C GLU A 36 -27.21 -5.55 -1.63
N ASP A 37 -28.36 -4.94 -1.32
CA ASP A 37 -29.61 -5.07 -2.10
C ASP A 37 -29.48 -4.64 -3.56
N ILE A 38 -28.53 -3.75 -3.85
CA ILE A 38 -28.25 -3.25 -5.22
C ILE A 38 -27.57 -4.34 -6.06
N PHE A 39 -26.83 -5.26 -5.44
CA PHE A 39 -26.04 -6.26 -6.16
C PHE A 39 -26.89 -7.32 -6.85
N ALA A 40 -28.08 -7.60 -6.32
CA ALA A 40 -29.04 -8.46 -7.00
C ALA A 40 -29.47 -7.89 -8.36
N ALA A 41 -29.49 -6.55 -8.51
CA ALA A 41 -29.72 -5.93 -9.82
C ALA A 41 -28.49 -6.09 -10.73
N LEU A 42 -27.28 -5.88 -10.21
CA LEU A 42 -26.03 -6.04 -10.96
C LEU A 42 -25.85 -7.45 -11.50
N ALA A 43 -26.23 -8.48 -10.75
CA ALA A 43 -26.10 -9.90 -11.12
C ALA A 43 -26.67 -10.27 -12.50
N THR A 44 -27.60 -9.47 -13.03
CA THR A 44 -28.28 -9.68 -14.31
C THR A 44 -27.91 -8.66 -15.39
N CYS A 45 -27.02 -7.72 -15.06
CA CYS A 45 -26.65 -6.63 -15.96
C CYS A 45 -25.43 -7.00 -16.81
N HIS A 46 -25.59 -6.90 -18.12
CA HIS A 46 -24.49 -6.97 -19.09
C HIS A 46 -24.09 -5.56 -19.52
N LEU A 47 -22.86 -5.18 -19.22
CA LEU A 47 -22.29 -3.85 -19.47
C LEU A 47 -21.10 -4.00 -20.43
N PRO A 48 -21.34 -4.07 -21.75
CA PRO A 48 -20.33 -4.50 -22.73
C PRO A 48 -19.12 -3.57 -22.86
N SER A 49 -19.25 -2.31 -22.45
CA SER A 49 -18.16 -1.32 -22.47
C SER A 49 -17.41 -1.23 -21.14
N LEU A 50 -17.85 -1.97 -20.11
CA LEU A 50 -17.30 -1.85 -18.76
C LEU A 50 -15.89 -2.43 -18.69
N THR A 51 -14.92 -1.58 -18.36
CA THR A 51 -13.51 -1.97 -18.23
C THR A 51 -13.01 -1.94 -16.81
N ARG A 52 -13.58 -1.08 -15.96
CA ARG A 52 -13.20 -0.91 -14.55
C ARG A 52 -14.42 -1.01 -13.66
N CYS A 53 -14.31 -1.78 -12.59
CA CYS A 53 -15.38 -1.89 -11.62
C CYS A 53 -14.80 -1.88 -10.20
N SER A 54 -15.41 -1.10 -9.30
CA SER A 54 -15.15 -1.12 -7.86
C SER A 54 -16.45 -1.36 -7.11
N LEU A 55 -16.51 -2.43 -6.34
CA LEU A 55 -17.75 -2.93 -5.72
C LEU A 55 -17.54 -3.28 -4.25
N ILE A 56 -18.58 -3.30 -3.44
CA ILE A 56 -18.57 -4.08 -2.19
C ILE A 56 -18.76 -5.56 -2.54
N TRP A 57 -18.13 -6.46 -1.78
CA TRP A 57 -18.37 -7.88 -1.94
C TRP A 57 -19.85 -8.24 -1.74
N SER A 58 -20.35 -9.18 -2.54
CA SER A 58 -21.71 -9.70 -2.42
C SER A 58 -21.77 -11.12 -2.98
N PRO A 59 -22.66 -12.00 -2.48
CA PRO A 59 -22.90 -13.32 -3.05
C PRO A 59 -23.30 -13.29 -4.54
N SER A 60 -23.85 -12.16 -5.02
CA SER A 60 -24.23 -11.96 -6.42
C SER A 60 -23.06 -11.59 -7.35
N LEU A 61 -21.89 -11.27 -6.79
CA LEU A 61 -20.74 -10.79 -7.55
C LEU A 61 -20.25 -11.80 -8.61
N PRO A 62 -20.14 -13.12 -8.36
CA PRO A 62 -19.69 -14.07 -9.38
C PRO A 62 -20.57 -14.06 -10.64
N ALA A 63 -21.89 -13.97 -10.48
CA ALA A 63 -22.83 -13.90 -11.60
C ALA A 63 -22.61 -12.63 -12.43
N PHE A 64 -22.40 -11.48 -11.76
CA PHE A 64 -22.07 -10.23 -12.44
C PHE A 64 -20.75 -10.32 -13.21
N LEU A 65 -19.70 -10.89 -12.61
CA LEU A 65 -18.39 -11.05 -13.26
C LEU A 65 -18.46 -11.99 -14.47
N GLN A 66 -19.24 -13.08 -14.37
CA GLN A 66 -19.47 -13.99 -15.50
C GLN A 66 -20.15 -13.32 -16.70
N LEU A 67 -21.05 -12.36 -16.45
CA LEU A 67 -21.68 -11.56 -17.52
C LEU A 67 -20.74 -10.52 -18.12
N ASN A 68 -19.65 -10.14 -17.42
CA ASN A 68 -18.74 -9.07 -17.82
C ASN A 68 -17.27 -9.53 -17.87
N PRO A 69 -16.94 -10.59 -18.64
CA PRO A 69 -15.60 -11.21 -18.63
C PRO A 69 -14.50 -10.35 -19.27
N HIS A 70 -14.88 -9.21 -19.88
CA HIS A 70 -13.97 -8.27 -20.54
C HIS A 70 -13.40 -7.20 -19.61
N LEU A 71 -13.76 -7.20 -18.32
CA LEU A 71 -13.18 -6.30 -17.32
C LEU A 71 -11.65 -6.41 -17.28
N LYS A 72 -11.01 -5.26 -17.13
CA LYS A 72 -9.56 -5.12 -16.97
C LYS A 72 -9.16 -4.83 -15.53
N HIS A 73 -10.00 -4.09 -14.82
CA HIS A 73 -9.74 -3.67 -13.44
C HIS A 73 -10.93 -4.09 -12.57
N LEU A 74 -10.66 -4.89 -11.54
CA LEU A 74 -11.64 -5.29 -10.55
C LEU A 74 -11.16 -4.88 -9.16
N GLY A 75 -11.92 -4.01 -8.50
CA GLY A 75 -11.80 -3.69 -7.10
C GLY A 75 -13.00 -4.23 -6.33
N THR A 76 -12.75 -4.87 -5.19
CA THR A 76 -13.79 -5.24 -4.24
C THR A 76 -13.42 -4.85 -2.83
N LEU A 77 -14.27 -4.09 -2.15
CA LEU A 77 -14.16 -3.91 -0.71
C LEU A 77 -14.66 -5.18 0.00
N PRO A 78 -14.03 -5.57 1.12
CA PRO A 78 -14.57 -6.63 1.97
C PRO A 78 -15.97 -6.24 2.47
N PRO A 79 -16.82 -7.22 2.81
CA PRO A 79 -18.06 -6.94 3.53
C PRO A 79 -17.75 -6.32 4.90
N VAL A 80 -18.74 -5.64 5.47
CA VAL A 80 -18.67 -5.14 6.86
C VAL A 80 -18.56 -6.32 7.84
N ASP A 81 -19.22 -7.43 7.52
CA ASP A 81 -19.17 -8.67 8.28
C ASP A 81 -18.32 -9.72 7.55
N TYR A 82 -17.10 -9.94 8.03
CA TYR A 82 -16.17 -10.92 7.46
C TYR A 82 -16.67 -12.37 7.60
N ASP A 83 -17.52 -12.68 8.59
CA ASP A 83 -18.04 -14.03 8.79
C ASP A 83 -19.07 -14.41 7.72
N ALA A 84 -19.66 -13.41 7.05
CA ALA A 84 -20.56 -13.61 5.92
C ALA A 84 -19.81 -14.01 4.62
N PHE A 85 -18.48 -13.95 4.60
CA PHE A 85 -17.70 -14.26 3.41
C PHE A 85 -17.61 -15.79 3.19
N PRO A 86 -18.07 -16.32 2.04
CA PRO A 86 -17.99 -17.74 1.77
C PRO A 86 -16.54 -18.14 1.59
N VAL A 87 -16.14 -19.14 2.37
CA VAL A 87 -14.79 -19.74 2.32
C VAL A 87 -14.43 -20.25 0.91
N HIS A 88 -15.44 -20.59 0.10
CA HIS A 88 -15.24 -21.12 -1.25
C HIS A 88 -16.12 -20.38 -2.27
N MET A 89 -15.47 -19.85 -3.30
CA MET A 89 -16.13 -19.18 -4.43
C MET A 89 -15.92 -19.99 -5.71
N PRO A 90 -16.92 -20.10 -6.59
CA PRO A 90 -16.75 -20.77 -7.87
C PRO A 90 -15.73 -20.01 -8.71
N ALA A 91 -14.90 -20.74 -9.46
CA ALA A 91 -13.92 -20.12 -10.36
C ALA A 91 -14.61 -19.25 -11.41
N VAL A 92 -14.09 -18.03 -11.60
CA VAL A 92 -14.59 -17.07 -12.59
C VAL A 92 -13.49 -16.77 -13.61
N ARG A 93 -13.81 -16.89 -14.90
CA ARG A 93 -12.85 -16.63 -15.98
C ARG A 93 -12.87 -15.16 -16.37
N MET A 94 -11.79 -14.45 -16.08
CA MET A 94 -11.62 -13.03 -16.41
C MET A 94 -10.37 -12.84 -17.31
N PRO A 95 -10.40 -13.31 -18.57
CA PRO A 95 -9.20 -13.40 -19.42
C PRO A 95 -8.52 -12.07 -19.75
N ARG A 96 -9.20 -10.94 -19.52
CA ARG A 96 -8.68 -9.58 -19.75
C ARG A 96 -8.29 -8.83 -18.47
N LEU A 97 -8.41 -9.46 -17.30
CA LEU A 97 -8.10 -8.83 -16.04
C LEU A 97 -6.60 -8.55 -15.95
N GLU A 98 -6.26 -7.28 -15.70
CA GLU A 98 -4.90 -6.74 -15.59
C GLU A 98 -4.61 -6.33 -14.14
N THR A 99 -5.61 -5.79 -13.43
CA THR A 99 -5.47 -5.38 -12.03
C THR A 99 -6.58 -5.96 -11.16
N PHE A 100 -6.22 -6.44 -9.98
CA PHE A 100 -7.16 -6.94 -8.97
C PHE A 100 -6.90 -6.28 -7.62
N TYR A 101 -7.96 -5.81 -6.97
CA TYR A 101 -7.98 -5.39 -5.57
C TYR A 101 -9.14 -6.12 -4.90
N GLY A 102 -8.91 -6.81 -3.78
CA GLY A 102 -9.98 -7.49 -3.07
C GLY A 102 -9.52 -8.53 -2.07
N THR A 103 -10.45 -9.34 -1.57
CA THR A 103 -10.12 -10.38 -0.59
C THR A 103 -9.31 -11.53 -1.21
N ALA A 104 -8.50 -12.19 -0.40
CA ALA A 104 -7.72 -13.37 -0.80
C ALA A 104 -8.61 -14.48 -1.40
N ALA A 105 -9.75 -14.78 -0.76
CA ALA A 105 -10.68 -15.78 -1.24
C ALA A 105 -11.28 -15.46 -2.63
N LEU A 106 -11.63 -14.19 -2.90
CA LEU A 106 -12.08 -13.79 -4.25
C LEU A 106 -10.93 -13.85 -5.26
N ALA A 107 -9.73 -13.44 -4.87
CA ALA A 107 -8.55 -13.52 -5.74
C ALA A 107 -8.32 -14.97 -6.21
N CYS A 108 -8.39 -15.94 -5.29
CA CYS A 108 -8.27 -17.36 -5.61
C CYS A 108 -9.32 -17.88 -6.61
N ALA A 109 -10.51 -17.26 -6.66
CA ALA A 109 -11.54 -17.63 -7.63
C ALA A 109 -11.34 -16.96 -9.00
N VAL A 110 -10.74 -15.77 -9.05
CA VAL A 110 -10.70 -14.92 -10.26
C VAL A 110 -9.33 -14.95 -10.96
N VAL A 111 -8.24 -14.82 -10.21
CA VAL A 111 -6.88 -14.66 -10.75
C VAL A 111 -6.40 -15.90 -11.51
N PRO A 112 -6.65 -17.15 -11.06
CA PRO A 112 -6.28 -18.34 -11.85
C PRO A 112 -6.90 -18.40 -13.25
N GLY A 113 -8.05 -17.74 -13.46
CA GLY A 113 -8.67 -17.59 -14.77
C GLY A 113 -8.08 -16.48 -15.65
N SER A 114 -7.06 -15.76 -15.17
CA SER A 114 -6.65 -14.45 -15.67
C SER A 114 -5.12 -14.37 -15.84
N ARG A 115 -4.63 -14.65 -17.04
CA ARG A 115 -3.18 -14.70 -17.32
C ARG A 115 -2.49 -13.33 -17.43
N ARG A 116 -3.26 -12.24 -17.40
CA ARG A 116 -2.77 -10.87 -17.62
C ARG A 116 -2.65 -10.04 -16.35
N VAL A 117 -3.01 -10.60 -15.19
CA VAL A 117 -2.93 -9.87 -13.94
C VAL A 117 -1.46 -9.55 -13.67
N SER A 118 -1.14 -8.26 -13.60
CA SER A 118 0.20 -7.75 -13.28
C SER A 118 0.21 -7.01 -11.95
N GLU A 119 -0.95 -6.50 -11.53
CA GLU A 119 -1.12 -5.78 -10.27
C GLU A 119 -2.15 -6.49 -9.39
N LEU A 120 -1.73 -6.88 -8.19
CA LEU A 120 -2.54 -7.66 -7.26
C LEU A 120 -2.50 -7.03 -5.87
N THR A 121 -3.63 -6.51 -5.41
CA THR A 121 -3.81 -6.07 -4.02
C THR A 121 -4.73 -7.03 -3.27
N LEU A 122 -4.23 -7.62 -2.19
CA LEU A 122 -5.00 -8.52 -1.33
C LEU A 122 -5.34 -7.84 -0.01
N VAL A 123 -6.63 -7.82 0.31
CA VAL A 123 -7.15 -7.51 1.64
C VAL A 123 -7.29 -8.81 2.39
N TRP A 124 -6.52 -8.96 3.46
CA TRP A 124 -6.48 -10.20 4.22
C TRP A 124 -7.54 -10.19 5.31
N GLY A 125 -8.41 -11.20 5.27
CA GLY A 125 -9.30 -11.47 6.39
C GLY A 125 -8.56 -12.20 7.53
N PRO A 126 -9.18 -12.29 8.73
CA PRO A 126 -8.59 -12.95 9.89
C PRO A 126 -8.19 -14.41 9.62
N TRP A 127 -8.95 -15.11 8.78
CA TRP A 127 -8.73 -16.52 8.46
C TRP A 127 -7.64 -16.77 7.41
N ASP A 128 -7.44 -15.81 6.50
CA ASP A 128 -6.55 -15.97 5.36
C ASP A 128 -5.09 -15.65 5.72
N ILE A 129 -4.90 -14.69 6.65
CA ILE A 129 -3.57 -14.18 7.01
C ILE A 129 -2.72 -15.20 7.76
N ASP A 130 -3.33 -16.20 8.39
CA ASP A 130 -2.62 -17.28 9.08
C ASP A 130 -1.99 -18.31 8.12
N ARG A 131 -2.38 -18.29 6.83
CA ARG A 131 -1.91 -19.25 5.82
C ARG A 131 -1.63 -18.60 4.46
N PRO A 132 -0.81 -17.54 4.40
CA PRO A 132 -0.60 -16.77 3.17
C PRO A 132 0.04 -17.64 2.06
N GLY A 133 0.84 -18.65 2.43
CA GLY A 133 1.44 -19.58 1.48
C GLY A 133 0.43 -20.38 0.65
N SER A 134 -0.71 -20.78 1.24
CA SER A 134 -1.75 -21.52 0.51
C SER A 134 -2.41 -20.63 -0.56
N VAL A 135 -2.75 -19.40 -0.17
CA VAL A 135 -3.35 -18.39 -1.06
C VAL A 135 -2.37 -18.02 -2.17
N LEU A 136 -1.16 -17.57 -1.82
CA LEU A 136 -0.17 -17.12 -2.79
C LEU A 136 0.32 -18.26 -3.68
N GLY A 137 0.37 -19.50 -3.18
CA GLY A 137 0.67 -20.69 -3.99
C GLY A 137 -0.38 -20.95 -5.06
N ALA A 138 -1.67 -20.84 -4.72
CA ALA A 138 -2.75 -20.96 -5.70
C ALA A 138 -2.71 -19.83 -6.75
N LEU A 139 -2.41 -18.61 -6.32
CA LEU A 139 -2.31 -17.45 -7.22
C LEU A 139 -1.07 -17.53 -8.12
N GLY A 140 0.08 -17.96 -7.61
CA GLY A 140 1.31 -18.17 -8.38
C GLY A 140 1.16 -19.27 -9.44
N ALA A 141 0.29 -20.25 -9.20
CA ALA A 141 -0.02 -21.31 -10.18
C ALA A 141 -0.87 -20.82 -11.38
N SER A 142 -1.39 -19.59 -11.37
CA SER A 142 -2.18 -19.01 -12.47
C SER A 142 -1.38 -18.83 -13.77
N GLY A 143 -0.05 -18.78 -13.67
CA GLY A 143 0.86 -18.46 -14.77
C GLY A 143 0.91 -16.98 -15.13
N ALA A 144 0.21 -16.11 -14.40
CA ALA A 144 0.35 -14.67 -14.50
C ALA A 144 1.65 -14.22 -13.82
N THR A 145 2.35 -13.26 -14.43
CA THR A 145 3.53 -12.64 -13.81
C THR A 145 3.08 -11.40 -13.05
N ILE A 146 2.92 -11.55 -11.73
CA ILE A 146 2.59 -10.43 -10.84
C ILE A 146 3.83 -9.55 -10.69
N GLU A 147 3.76 -8.32 -11.21
CA GLU A 147 4.85 -7.32 -11.12
C GLU A 147 4.69 -6.42 -9.89
N MET A 148 3.44 -6.09 -9.53
CA MET A 148 3.12 -5.34 -8.32
C MET A 148 2.22 -6.18 -7.42
N PHE A 149 2.68 -6.40 -6.19
CA PHE A 149 1.91 -7.05 -5.14
C PHE A 149 1.71 -6.09 -3.98
N ALA A 150 0.46 -5.89 -3.58
CA ALA A 150 0.10 -5.11 -2.42
C ALA A 150 -0.69 -5.98 -1.43
N SER A 151 -0.44 -5.75 -0.15
CA SER A 151 -1.06 -6.47 0.95
C SER A 151 -1.67 -5.46 1.90
N VAL A 152 -2.91 -5.69 2.32
CA VAL A 152 -3.61 -4.90 3.33
C VAL A 152 -3.95 -5.82 4.49
N CYS A 153 -3.28 -5.63 5.63
CA CYS A 153 -3.37 -6.49 6.81
C CYS A 153 -3.61 -5.66 8.08
N ALA A 154 -4.31 -6.23 9.06
CA ALA A 154 -4.47 -5.62 10.39
C ALA A 154 -3.27 -5.84 11.33
N ARG A 155 -2.29 -6.67 10.92
CA ARG A 155 -1.06 -6.96 11.67
C ARG A 155 0.14 -7.15 10.75
N TRP A 156 1.35 -6.99 11.29
CA TRP A 156 2.58 -7.32 10.59
C TRP A 156 2.76 -8.83 10.45
N GLU A 157 2.69 -9.35 9.23
CA GLU A 157 2.77 -10.80 8.98
C GLU A 157 4.08 -11.18 8.30
N THR A 158 4.99 -11.80 9.04
CA THR A 158 6.31 -12.19 8.53
C THR A 158 6.25 -13.39 7.59
N GLN A 159 5.26 -14.28 7.77
CA GLN A 159 5.06 -15.43 6.90
C GLN A 159 4.64 -15.03 5.49
N LEU A 160 3.94 -13.89 5.36
CA LEU A 160 3.53 -13.33 4.09
C LEU A 160 4.75 -13.05 3.20
N LEU A 161 5.79 -12.42 3.75
CA LEU A 161 7.00 -12.06 2.99
C LEU A 161 7.70 -13.29 2.41
N ARG A 162 7.81 -14.36 3.20
CA ARG A 162 8.37 -15.65 2.75
C ARG A 162 7.51 -16.27 1.64
N ALA A 163 6.18 -16.21 1.80
CA ALA A 163 5.25 -16.73 0.81
C ALA A 163 5.28 -15.94 -0.51
N VAL A 164 5.42 -14.61 -0.48
CA VAL A 164 5.62 -13.79 -1.69
C VAL A 164 6.92 -14.19 -2.38
N GLY A 165 8.03 -14.32 -1.66
CA GLY A 165 9.30 -14.74 -2.24
C GLY A 165 9.25 -16.15 -2.88
N ALA A 166 8.49 -17.07 -2.30
CA ALA A 166 8.35 -18.43 -2.81
C ALA A 166 7.43 -18.54 -4.04
N HIS A 167 6.34 -17.77 -4.08
CA HIS A 167 5.27 -17.96 -5.07
C HIS A 167 5.16 -16.84 -6.10
N MET A 168 5.76 -15.68 -5.86
CA MET A 168 5.72 -14.50 -6.72
C MET A 168 7.12 -13.89 -6.91
N PRO A 169 8.12 -14.65 -7.40
CA PRO A 169 9.50 -14.17 -7.49
C PRO A 169 9.71 -13.02 -8.49
N GLY A 170 8.74 -12.77 -9.39
CA GLY A 170 8.76 -11.68 -10.38
C GLY A 170 8.26 -10.33 -9.86
N VAL A 171 7.90 -10.23 -8.58
CA VAL A 171 7.43 -8.96 -7.99
C VAL A 171 8.56 -7.93 -7.99
N ARG A 172 8.27 -6.78 -8.59
CA ARG A 172 9.14 -5.60 -8.68
C ARG A 172 8.75 -4.52 -7.67
N GLU A 173 7.47 -4.46 -7.34
CA GLU A 173 6.93 -3.53 -6.35
C GLU A 173 6.11 -4.29 -5.31
N LEU A 174 6.53 -4.19 -4.05
CA LEU A 174 5.86 -4.78 -2.91
C LEU A 174 5.29 -3.67 -2.02
N ARG A 175 3.97 -3.66 -1.81
CA ARG A 175 3.32 -2.73 -0.86
C ARG A 175 2.71 -3.49 0.31
N LEU A 176 2.96 -3.04 1.51
CA LEU A 176 2.51 -3.65 2.77
C LEU A 176 1.83 -2.56 3.58
N HIS A 177 0.51 -2.54 3.50
CA HIS A 177 -0.35 -1.59 4.19
C HIS A 177 -0.84 -2.23 5.48
N HIS A 178 -0.49 -1.62 6.60
CA HIS A 178 -0.97 -2.01 7.91
C HIS A 178 -2.14 -1.11 8.33
N VAL A 179 -3.31 -1.72 8.49
CA VAL A 179 -4.55 -1.03 8.87
C VAL A 179 -4.71 -1.12 10.37
N LEU A 180 -4.65 0.03 11.04
CA LEU A 180 -4.97 0.09 12.47
C LEU A 180 -6.48 -0.04 12.62
N GLU A 181 -6.94 -1.10 13.28
CA GLU A 181 -8.34 -1.19 13.69
C GLU A 181 -8.61 -0.04 14.67
N ALA A 182 -9.68 0.72 14.44
CA ALA A 182 -10.04 1.89 15.23
C ALA A 182 -10.59 1.54 16.63
N ALA A 183 -10.08 0.46 17.23
CA ALA A 183 -10.46 0.01 18.55
C ALA A 183 -9.77 0.89 19.59
N ASP A 184 -10.53 1.84 20.14
CA ASP A 184 -10.63 2.33 21.53
C ASP A 184 -9.41 2.45 22.47
N ASP A 185 -8.21 2.03 22.08
CA ASP A 185 -6.98 2.22 22.85
C ASP A 185 -6.39 3.59 22.52
N GLU A 186 -6.86 4.61 23.27
CA GLU A 186 -6.33 5.98 23.32
C GLU A 186 -4.87 6.08 23.82
N GLY A 187 -4.03 5.07 23.56
CA GLY A 187 -2.67 5.05 24.07
C GLY A 187 -1.85 3.83 23.72
N GLY A 188 -2.14 3.13 22.61
CA GLY A 188 -1.26 2.09 22.10
C GLY A 188 0.08 2.68 21.67
N GLU A 189 0.99 2.86 22.62
CA GLU A 189 2.42 3.01 22.33
C GLU A 189 2.79 1.82 21.47
N GLU A 190 3.11 2.14 20.23
CA GLU A 190 3.53 1.16 19.28
C GLU A 190 4.82 0.54 19.78
N ASP A 191 4.84 -0.79 19.89
CA ASP A 191 6.03 -1.50 20.28
C ASP A 191 7.07 -1.38 19.15
N MET A 192 8.02 -0.46 19.32
CA MET A 192 9.13 -0.26 18.39
C MET A 192 9.89 -1.57 18.15
N ASP A 193 9.91 -2.49 19.13
CA ASP A 193 10.52 -3.80 18.99
C ASP A 193 9.77 -4.69 17.98
N GLU A 194 8.44 -4.58 17.90
CA GLU A 194 7.63 -5.30 16.90
C GLU A 194 7.93 -4.77 15.49
N LEU A 195 8.03 -3.45 15.33
CA LEU A 195 8.37 -2.84 14.04
C LEU A 195 9.80 -3.21 13.60
N GLU A 196 10.77 -3.19 14.53
CA GLU A 196 12.13 -3.63 14.26
C GLU A 196 12.18 -5.10 13.84
N ALA A 197 11.49 -5.99 14.57
CA ALA A 197 11.40 -7.41 14.24
C ALA A 197 10.76 -7.65 12.86
N PHE A 198 9.77 -6.83 12.49
CA PHE A 198 9.18 -6.85 11.16
C PHE A 198 10.18 -6.41 10.08
N TYR A 199 10.91 -5.31 10.28
CA TYR A 199 11.97 -4.87 9.35
C TYR A 199 13.08 -5.90 9.17
N ASP A 200 13.42 -6.62 10.23
CA ASP A 200 14.36 -7.74 10.18
C ASP A 200 13.83 -8.90 9.35
N SER A 201 12.55 -9.21 9.46
CA SER A 201 11.89 -10.21 8.64
C SER A 201 11.84 -9.83 7.16
N VAL A 202 11.70 -8.54 6.84
CA VAL A 202 11.85 -8.03 5.46
C VAL A 202 13.28 -8.30 4.96
N ALA A 203 14.29 -7.98 5.77
CA ALA A 203 15.69 -8.20 5.40
C ALA A 203 15.99 -9.67 5.04
N ASP A 204 15.38 -10.60 5.78
CA ASP A 204 15.53 -12.04 5.58
C ASP A 204 14.80 -12.56 4.33
N ALA A 205 13.70 -11.92 3.93
CA ALA A 205 12.92 -12.30 2.74
C ALA A 205 13.52 -11.76 1.42
N LEU A 206 14.23 -10.63 1.47
CA LEU A 206 14.79 -9.96 0.30
C LEU A 206 15.62 -10.84 -0.66
N PRO A 207 16.45 -11.79 -0.20
CA PRO A 207 17.22 -12.66 -1.11
C PRO A 207 16.34 -13.53 -2.04
N ALA A 208 15.10 -13.83 -1.64
CA ALA A 208 14.13 -14.56 -2.47
C ALA A 208 13.43 -13.63 -3.49
N LEU A 209 13.33 -12.33 -3.19
CA LEU A 209 12.65 -11.31 -3.98
C LEU A 209 13.63 -10.62 -4.95
N ARG A 210 14.18 -11.39 -5.88
CA ARG A 210 15.33 -10.96 -6.71
C ARG A 210 15.04 -9.82 -7.67
N GLU A 211 13.79 -9.68 -8.12
CA GLU A 211 13.37 -8.60 -9.02
C GLU A 211 12.86 -7.36 -8.28
N LEU A 212 12.79 -7.40 -6.95
CA LEU A 212 12.19 -6.35 -6.16
C LEU A 212 13.01 -5.07 -6.22
N ARG A 213 12.39 -4.01 -6.75
CA ARG A 213 12.97 -2.67 -6.90
C ARG A 213 12.42 -1.68 -5.89
N GLN A 214 11.16 -1.86 -5.49
CA GLN A 214 10.47 -0.95 -4.59
C GLN A 214 9.74 -1.70 -3.48
N ILE A 215 9.92 -1.22 -2.25
CA ILE A 215 9.09 -1.59 -1.09
C ILE A 215 8.33 -0.35 -0.63
N ASP A 216 7.05 -0.50 -0.34
CA ASP A 216 6.23 0.48 0.36
C ASP A 216 5.65 -0.19 1.60
N ILE A 217 6.01 0.28 2.78
CA ILE A 217 5.48 -0.15 4.05
C ILE A 217 4.81 1.08 4.64
N SER A 218 3.49 1.09 4.62
CA SER A 218 2.70 2.24 5.05
C SER A 218 1.62 1.82 6.01
N ARG A 219 1.11 2.82 6.73
CA ARG A 219 0.03 2.64 7.69
C ARG A 219 -1.15 3.50 7.34
N THR A 220 -2.34 2.93 7.52
CA THR A 220 -3.57 3.69 7.44
C THR A 220 -4.11 3.89 8.85
N GLY A 221 -4.11 5.13 9.32
CA GLY A 221 -4.53 5.52 10.66
C GLY A 221 -3.74 6.74 11.15
N ARG A 222 -4.23 7.42 12.19
CA ARG A 222 -3.46 8.51 12.83
C ARG A 222 -2.39 7.91 13.71
N LEU A 223 -1.13 8.10 13.34
CA LEU A 223 -0.01 7.91 14.27
C LEU A 223 0.04 9.11 15.20
N ALA A 224 0.23 8.87 16.50
CA ALA A 224 0.69 9.94 17.38
C ALA A 224 2.11 10.36 16.92
N ASP A 225 2.32 11.67 16.74
CA ASP A 225 3.56 12.25 16.20
C ASP A 225 4.78 12.14 17.15
N LEU A 226 4.66 11.42 18.27
CA LEU A 226 5.52 11.62 19.44
C LEU A 226 6.94 11.04 19.31
N ASP A 227 7.27 10.27 18.27
CA ASP A 227 8.64 9.75 18.10
C ASP A 227 9.12 9.59 16.64
N MET A 228 9.02 10.67 15.86
CA MET A 228 9.52 10.66 14.49
C MET A 228 11.05 10.47 14.40
N VAL A 229 11.81 10.96 15.38
CA VAL A 229 13.28 10.94 15.37
C VAL A 229 13.83 9.53 15.50
N ASN A 230 13.39 8.75 16.50
CA ASN A 230 13.88 7.38 16.66
C ASN A 230 13.44 6.50 15.49
N ARG A 231 12.23 6.71 14.96
CA ARG A 231 11.73 6.02 13.76
C ARG A 231 12.61 6.24 12.54
N LEU A 232 13.03 7.48 12.27
CA LEU A 232 13.92 7.75 11.13
C LEU A 232 15.30 7.08 11.27
N GLY A 233 15.82 6.99 12.50
CA GLY A 233 17.04 6.24 12.80
C GLY A 233 16.90 4.76 12.46
N LEU A 234 15.85 4.12 13.01
CA LEU A 234 15.52 2.72 12.75
C LEU A 234 15.33 2.44 11.25
N GLU A 235 14.61 3.31 10.55
CA GLU A 235 14.37 3.20 9.12
C GLU A 235 15.64 3.29 8.28
N LEU A 236 16.55 4.21 8.61
CA LEU A 236 17.84 4.33 7.94
C LEU A 236 18.66 3.04 8.10
N GLU A 237 18.69 2.46 9.29
CA GLU A 237 19.37 1.20 9.56
C GLU A 237 18.73 0.05 8.77
N ALA A 238 17.40 -0.02 8.74
CA ALA A 238 16.64 -0.99 7.97
C ALA A 238 16.96 -0.91 6.48
N VAL A 239 16.86 0.26 5.82
CA VAL A 239 17.15 0.38 4.39
C VAL A 239 18.61 0.05 4.05
N ARG A 240 19.57 0.42 4.91
CA ARG A 240 20.98 0.03 4.74
C ARG A 240 21.15 -1.48 4.87
N LYS A 241 20.47 -2.13 5.81
CA LYS A 241 20.46 -3.60 5.96
C LYS A 241 19.85 -4.26 4.72
N TRP A 242 18.75 -3.73 4.22
CA TRP A 242 18.03 -4.25 3.06
C TRP A 242 18.82 -4.12 1.76
N GLY A 243 19.42 -2.96 1.48
CA GLY A 243 20.21 -2.78 0.27
C GLY A 243 21.52 -3.58 0.24
N ARG A 244 22.02 -4.07 1.40
CA ARG A 244 23.07 -5.11 1.46
C ARG A 244 22.56 -6.49 1.07
N ARG A 245 21.29 -6.81 1.38
CA ARG A 245 20.65 -8.11 1.10
C ARG A 245 20.08 -8.19 -0.32
N SER A 246 19.69 -7.06 -0.91
CA SER A 246 19.20 -6.96 -2.28
C SER A 246 19.89 -5.82 -3.02
N SER A 247 20.59 -6.14 -4.10
CA SER A 247 21.16 -5.15 -5.02
C SER A 247 20.12 -4.56 -5.98
N ALA A 248 18.99 -5.24 -6.19
CA ALA A 248 17.90 -4.78 -7.06
C ALA A 248 17.02 -3.72 -6.40
N LEU A 249 16.98 -3.68 -5.06
CA LEU A 249 16.17 -2.73 -4.30
C LEU A 249 16.73 -1.31 -4.47
N MET A 250 15.89 -0.42 -5.00
CA MET A 250 16.21 0.96 -5.35
C MET A 250 15.45 1.98 -4.51
N GLN A 251 14.24 1.65 -4.05
CA GLN A 251 13.39 2.59 -3.33
C GLN A 251 12.65 1.90 -2.19
N CYS A 252 12.54 2.59 -1.06
CA CYS A 252 11.71 2.18 0.07
C CYS A 252 10.82 3.36 0.49
N VAL A 253 9.55 3.12 0.78
CA VAL A 253 8.71 4.01 1.58
C VAL A 253 8.41 3.25 2.86
N LEU A 254 8.61 3.88 4.01
CA LEU A 254 8.48 3.23 5.31
C LEU A 254 7.40 3.89 6.17
N VAL A 255 7.22 3.41 7.41
CA VAL A 255 6.10 3.78 8.28
C VAL A 255 6.09 5.29 8.59
N SER A 256 7.26 5.93 8.64
CA SER A 256 7.39 7.38 8.76
C SER A 256 6.95 8.14 7.49
N GLU A 257 6.51 7.43 6.44
CA GLU A 257 6.25 7.91 5.09
C GLU A 257 7.47 8.53 4.40
N THR A 258 8.66 8.33 4.94
CA THR A 258 9.91 8.76 4.31
C THR A 258 10.21 7.87 3.13
N ARG A 259 10.41 8.48 1.96
CA ARG A 259 10.88 7.79 0.77
C ARG A 259 12.39 7.77 0.77
N TRP A 260 12.97 6.60 0.96
CA TRP A 260 14.41 6.35 0.86
C TRP A 260 14.75 5.90 -0.56
N VAL A 261 15.70 6.58 -1.20
CA VAL A 261 16.16 6.26 -2.55
C VAL A 261 17.63 5.86 -2.50
N ARG A 262 17.96 4.73 -3.13
CA ARG A 262 19.33 4.26 -3.27
C ARG A 262 20.01 5.00 -4.40
N ILE A 263 21.11 5.67 -4.10
CA ILE A 263 21.88 6.41 -5.09
C ILE A 263 22.96 5.50 -5.70
N ARG A 264 23.91 5.03 -4.88
CA ARG A 264 25.01 4.12 -5.29
C ARG A 264 25.50 3.30 -4.10
N ASN A 265 26.09 2.12 -4.30
CA ASN A 265 26.83 1.36 -3.28
C ASN A 265 26.18 1.23 -1.89
N ASN A 266 24.84 1.10 -1.84
CA ASN A 266 24.08 1.04 -0.58
C ASN A 266 24.02 2.35 0.23
N VAL A 267 24.26 3.49 -0.43
CA VAL A 267 24.03 4.84 0.07
C VAL A 267 22.55 5.17 -0.16
N TRP A 268 21.83 5.50 0.91
CA TRP A 268 20.38 5.72 0.94
C TRP A 268 20.04 7.14 1.36
N TYR A 269 19.30 7.84 0.53
CA TYR A 269 18.96 9.23 0.75
C TYR A 269 17.46 9.41 0.98
N PRO A 270 17.03 10.15 2.02
CA PRO A 270 15.63 10.47 2.21
C PRO A 270 15.22 11.53 1.20
N TYR A 271 14.44 11.11 0.21
CA TYR A 271 13.88 11.97 -0.83
C TYR A 271 12.53 12.52 -0.40
N SER A 272 12.48 13.82 -0.11
CA SER A 272 11.21 14.54 0.02
C SER A 272 10.85 15.12 -1.34
N VAL A 273 9.76 14.64 -1.94
CA VAL A 273 9.12 15.40 -3.02
C VAL A 273 8.47 16.59 -2.32
N ILE A 274 9.12 17.74 -2.39
CA ILE A 274 8.43 19.02 -2.23
C ILE A 274 7.55 19.14 -3.47
N GLU A 275 6.42 18.43 -3.46
CA GLU A 275 5.36 18.69 -4.42
C GLU A 275 5.02 20.16 -4.23
N ALA A 276 5.25 20.97 -5.27
CA ALA A 276 4.87 22.36 -5.25
C ALA A 276 3.40 22.39 -4.88
N ALA A 277 3.09 22.89 -3.68
CA ALA A 277 1.71 22.98 -3.22
C ALA A 277 0.92 23.70 -4.31
N PRO A 278 -0.28 23.22 -4.67
CA PRO A 278 -1.13 23.93 -5.61
C PRO A 278 -1.29 25.37 -5.13
N ALA A 279 -1.27 26.32 -6.07
CA ALA A 279 -1.30 27.75 -5.75
C ALA A 279 -2.45 28.05 -4.76
N PRO A 280 -2.22 28.93 -3.76
CA PRO A 280 -3.11 29.13 -2.61
C PRO A 280 -4.53 29.63 -2.93
N GLU A 281 -4.90 29.80 -4.20
CA GLU A 281 -6.21 30.31 -4.62
C GLU A 281 -7.33 29.26 -4.60
N GLU A 282 -7.02 27.95 -4.51
CA GLU A 282 -8.03 26.88 -4.54
C GLU A 282 -8.23 26.13 -3.19
N ALA A 283 -7.40 26.37 -2.18
CA ALA A 283 -7.46 25.64 -0.91
C ALA A 283 -8.29 26.39 0.14
N GLY A 284 -9.57 26.08 0.21
CA GLY A 284 -10.36 26.30 1.42
C GLY A 284 -9.81 25.39 2.54
N ASP A 285 -9.23 26.02 3.55
CA ASP A 285 -8.51 25.48 4.72
C ASP A 285 -7.01 25.11 4.54
N PRO A 286 -6.15 25.49 5.51
CA PRO A 286 -4.71 25.37 5.39
C PRO A 286 -4.21 23.93 5.67
N GLU A 287 -3.84 23.19 4.61
CA GLU A 287 -3.01 21.97 4.69
C GLU A 287 -1.52 22.28 5.04
N VAL A 288 -1.29 23.16 6.01
CA VAL A 288 0.05 23.51 6.52
C VAL A 288 0.82 22.31 7.16
N PRO A 289 0.21 21.25 7.71
CA PRO A 289 0.96 20.19 8.40
C PRO A 289 1.91 19.38 7.50
N VAL A 290 1.52 19.05 6.27
CA VAL A 290 2.24 18.04 5.45
C VAL A 290 3.60 18.56 4.95
N ALA A 291 3.66 19.83 4.53
CA ALA A 291 4.91 20.44 4.07
C ALA A 291 5.94 20.59 5.20
N GLN A 292 5.48 20.89 6.42
CA GLN A 292 6.35 20.98 7.60
C GLN A 292 6.96 19.61 7.95
N THR A 293 6.16 18.54 7.93
CA THR A 293 6.65 17.18 8.23
C THR A 293 7.68 16.70 7.21
N LYS A 294 7.45 16.91 5.90
CA LYS A 294 8.41 16.55 4.84
C LYS A 294 9.76 17.27 5.02
N MET A 295 9.72 18.54 5.40
CA MET A 295 10.92 19.36 5.60
C MET A 295 11.69 18.95 6.88
N MET A 296 10.99 18.62 7.95
CA MET A 296 11.59 18.13 9.20
C MET A 296 12.40 16.84 9.00
N ARG A 297 11.89 15.88 8.21
CA ARG A 297 12.59 14.62 7.91
C ARG A 297 13.93 14.86 7.22
N PHE A 298 13.97 15.79 6.27
CA PHE A 298 15.19 16.17 5.58
C PHE A 298 16.20 16.85 6.51
N PHE A 299 15.76 17.81 7.33
CA PHE A 299 16.64 18.48 8.30
C PHE A 299 17.20 17.54 9.35
N TRP A 300 16.39 16.59 9.84
CA TRP A 300 16.87 15.53 10.73
C TRP A 300 18.03 14.76 10.11
N PHE A 301 17.88 14.34 8.84
CA PHE A 301 18.94 13.61 8.13
C PHE A 301 20.21 14.44 7.99
N LEU A 302 20.10 15.73 7.67
CA LEU A 302 21.26 16.63 7.61
C LEU A 302 21.93 16.80 8.98
N ALA A 303 21.16 16.94 10.05
CA ALA A 303 21.69 17.03 11.40
C ALA A 303 22.45 15.76 11.79
N ARG A 304 21.88 14.58 11.48
CA ARG A 304 22.51 13.29 11.74
C ARG A 304 23.76 13.07 10.89
N LEU A 305 23.69 13.40 9.61
CA LEU A 305 24.82 13.33 8.68
C LEU A 305 26.02 14.10 9.22
N ALA A 306 25.81 15.19 9.95
CA ALA A 306 26.90 15.99 10.46
C ALA A 306 27.34 15.67 11.89
N SER A 307 26.47 15.15 12.73
CA SER A 307 26.90 14.69 14.05
C SER A 307 27.64 13.35 13.98
N ASP A 308 27.39 12.55 12.95
CA ASP A 308 27.93 11.21 12.79
C ASP A 308 29.07 11.15 11.76
N ARG A 309 30.28 10.84 12.25
CA ARG A 309 31.49 10.79 11.41
C ARG A 309 31.40 9.72 10.33
N GLU A 310 30.84 8.54 10.63
CA GLU A 310 30.76 7.45 9.65
C GLU A 310 29.82 7.83 8.50
N LEU A 311 28.67 8.43 8.83
CA LEU A 311 27.76 8.96 7.82
C LEU A 311 28.41 10.07 6.99
N ARG A 312 29.18 10.99 7.60
CA ARG A 312 29.93 12.00 6.83
C ARG A 312 30.90 11.38 5.82
N GLU A 313 31.64 10.36 6.23
CA GLU A 313 32.61 9.70 5.36
C GLU A 313 31.91 8.95 4.21
N GLU A 314 30.77 8.32 4.49
CA GLU A 314 29.97 7.58 3.50
C GLU A 314 29.21 8.50 2.52
N TYR A 315 28.51 9.51 3.02
CA TYR A 315 27.61 10.37 2.24
C TYR A 315 28.28 11.66 1.75
N GLY A 316 29.35 12.12 2.40
CA GLY A 316 30.02 13.39 2.07
C GLY A 316 30.45 13.52 0.61
N PRO A 317 31.01 12.48 -0.05
CA PRO A 317 31.29 12.53 -1.49
C PRO A 317 30.02 12.67 -2.35
N VAL A 318 28.96 11.93 -2.01
CA VAL A 318 27.68 11.92 -2.74
C VAL A 318 26.96 13.26 -2.61
N MET A 319 26.94 13.83 -1.41
CA MET A 319 26.29 15.13 -1.17
C MET A 319 27.03 16.27 -1.87
N ARG A 320 28.37 16.20 -1.97
CA ARG A 320 29.18 17.14 -2.78
C ARG A 320 28.93 16.99 -4.27
N GLU A 321 28.73 15.77 -4.78
CA GLU A 321 28.38 15.52 -6.18
C GLU A 321 26.99 16.09 -6.50
N LEU A 322 26.00 15.89 -5.63
CA LEU A 322 24.61 16.31 -5.86
C LEU A 322 24.38 17.81 -5.66
N ASN A 323 25.02 18.43 -4.66
CA ASN A 323 24.73 19.81 -4.24
C ASN A 323 25.90 20.78 -4.45
N GLY A 324 27.02 20.30 -5.00
CA GLY A 324 28.22 21.09 -5.24
C GLY A 324 29.23 21.06 -4.08
N PRO A 325 30.48 21.51 -4.33
CA PRO A 325 31.60 21.33 -3.40
C PRO A 325 31.43 22.07 -2.07
N GLY A 326 30.70 23.19 -2.04
CA GLY A 326 30.47 24.00 -0.83
C GLY A 326 29.31 23.53 0.05
N PHE A 327 28.58 22.48 -0.32
CA PHE A 327 27.41 22.04 0.44
C PHE A 327 27.75 21.55 1.84
N MET A 328 28.86 20.82 2.00
CA MET A 328 29.30 20.34 3.32
C MET A 328 29.77 21.50 4.21
N ASP A 329 30.42 22.50 3.63
CA ASP A 329 30.84 23.70 4.36
C ASP A 329 29.62 24.51 4.82
N LEU A 330 28.58 24.61 3.97
CA LEU A 330 27.30 25.23 4.31
C LEU A 330 26.61 24.46 5.45
N MET A 331 26.57 23.13 5.38
CA MET A 331 26.02 22.31 6.46
C MET A 331 26.75 22.54 7.78
N ASP A 332 28.08 22.47 7.77
CA ASP A 332 28.90 22.70 8.96
C ASP A 332 28.75 24.13 9.51
N SER A 333 28.42 25.10 8.66
CA SER A 333 28.04 26.44 9.08
C SER A 333 26.67 26.45 9.77
N VAL A 334 25.64 25.91 9.12
CA VAL A 334 24.26 25.87 9.65
C VAL A 334 24.20 25.15 11.00
N LEU A 335 24.96 24.07 11.15
CA LEU A 335 24.96 23.27 12.37
C LEU A 335 25.70 23.91 13.54
N ARG A 336 26.69 24.77 13.27
CA ARG A 336 27.31 25.60 14.31
C ARG A 336 26.31 26.60 14.91
N ASP A 337 25.30 26.96 14.13
CA ASP A 337 24.26 27.90 14.54
C ASP A 337 23.05 27.20 15.20
N ILE A 338 22.98 25.86 15.19
CA ILE A 338 21.92 25.12 15.90
C ILE A 338 22.24 25.08 17.40
N PRO A 339 21.32 25.56 18.27
CA PRO A 339 21.49 25.50 19.72
C PRO A 339 21.81 24.09 20.23
N PRO A 340 22.76 23.91 21.17
CA PRO A 340 23.10 22.61 21.74
C PRO A 340 21.93 21.84 22.38
N SER A 341 20.83 22.53 22.69
CA SER A 341 19.59 21.92 23.19
C SER A 341 18.84 21.12 22.12
N LEU A 342 19.04 21.41 20.84
CA LEU A 342 18.47 20.68 19.71
C LEU A 342 19.38 19.56 19.18
N SER A 343 20.63 19.47 19.67
CA SER A 343 21.61 18.47 19.24
C SER A 343 21.75 17.26 20.17
N ARG A 344 20.97 17.20 21.27
CA ARG A 344 21.02 16.15 22.31
C ARG A 344 19.84 15.18 22.28
N HIS A 345 18.90 15.41 21.35
CA HIS A 345 17.80 14.52 20.99
C HIS A 345 18.04 14.07 19.56
#